data_AF-A0A7W8PHI2-F1
#
_entry.id   AF-A0A7W8PHI2-F1
#
_cell.length_a   1.000
_cell.length_b   1.000
_cell.length_c   1.000
_cell.angle_alpha   90.00
_cell.angle_beta   90.00
_cell.angle_gamma   90.00
#
_symmetry.space_group_name_H-M   'P 1'
#
loop_
_entity.id
_entity.type
_entity.pdbx_description
1 polymer ?
#
loop_
_entity_poly.entity_id
_entity_poly.type
_entity_poly.pdbx_seq_one_letter_code
_entity_poly.pdbx_strand_id
1 'polypeptide(L)' 'MKIALVLVSMSLAGCMVLQPAQQSSTPPIQTKIVDKGCEWVKFISASPDDTPETKRQIIAHDKAFISNCPDAPR' A
#
# COMPACT_ATOMS: atom_id res chain seq x y z
N MET A 1 61.49 5.75 39.97
CA MET A 1 61.55 5.46 38.52
C MET A 1 60.16 5.60 37.93
N LYS A 2 60.06 6.32 36.81
CA LYS A 2 58.91 6.41 35.89
C LYS A 2 57.73 7.17 36.54
N ILE A 3 57.19 8.19 35.91
CA ILE A 3 56.26 8.04 34.79
C ILE A 3 56.41 9.27 33.87
N ALA A 4 56.80 9.02 32.62
CA ALA A 4 56.72 10.03 31.56
C ALA A 4 55.26 10.14 31.14
N LEU A 5 54.67 11.31 31.36
CA LEU A 5 53.28 11.61 31.02
C LEU A 5 53.26 12.15 29.58
N VAL A 6 53.09 11.24 28.62
CA VAL A 6 52.94 11.58 27.20
C VAL A 6 51.56 12.21 27.01
N LEU A 7 51.55 13.51 26.73
CA LEU A 7 50.35 14.27 26.35
C LEU A 7 49.89 13.81 24.96
N VAL A 8 48.93 12.91 24.94
CA VAL A 8 48.19 12.54 23.73
C VAL A 8 47.15 13.64 23.47
N SER A 9 47.46 14.53 22.54
CA SER A 9 46.53 15.51 21.98
C SER A 9 45.43 14.79 21.21
N MET A 10 44.32 14.55 21.92
CA MET A 10 43.11 13.96 21.37
C MET A 10 42.38 15.03 20.56
N SER A 11 42.67 15.09 19.26
CA SER A 11 41.97 15.95 18.30
C SER A 11 40.49 15.55 18.25
N LEU A 12 39.61 16.38 18.82
CA LEU A 12 38.17 16.25 18.62
C LEU A 12 37.86 16.51 17.14
N ALA A 13 37.79 15.44 16.35
CA ALA A 13 37.13 15.49 15.05
C ALA A 13 35.63 15.69 15.31
N GLY A 14 35.19 16.95 15.29
CA GLY A 14 33.78 17.28 15.34
C GLY A 14 33.09 16.73 14.10
N CYS A 15 32.13 15.83 14.28
CA CYS A 15 31.19 15.48 13.23
C CYS A 15 30.40 16.74 12.89
N MET A 16 30.63 17.33 11.72
CA MET A 16 29.66 18.25 11.13
C MET A 16 28.37 17.46 10.93
N VAL A 17 27.40 17.69 11.81
CA VAL A 17 26.03 17.24 11.61
C VAL A 17 25.51 18.01 10.39
N LEU A 18 25.52 17.36 9.22
CA LEU A 18 24.72 17.78 8.07
C LEU A 18 23.26 17.74 8.54
N GLN A 19 22.72 18.89 8.93
CA GLN A 19 21.29 19.04 9.15
C GLN A 19 20.61 18.73 7.81
N PRO A 20 19.74 17.71 7.72
CA PRO A 20 18.97 17.50 6.51
C PRO A 20 18.17 18.78 6.26
N ALA A 21 18.30 19.33 5.05
CA ALA A 21 17.50 20.47 4.62
C ALA A 21 16.03 20.13 4.91
N GLN A 22 15.34 20.99 5.67
CA GLN A 22 13.93 20.80 5.94
C GLN A 22 13.20 20.86 4.59
N GLN A 23 12.81 19.69 4.11
CA GLN A 23 11.97 19.57 2.93
C GLN A 23 10.68 20.32 3.24
N SER A 24 10.38 21.34 2.44
CA SER A 24 9.18 22.16 2.60
C SER A 24 7.98 21.24 2.76
N SER A 25 7.23 21.40 3.85
CA SER A 25 6.04 20.59 4.14
C SER A 25 4.98 20.89 3.09
N THR A 26 5.07 20.22 1.96
CA THR A 26 3.96 20.15 1.00
C THR A 26 2.82 19.49 1.76
N PRO A 27 1.63 20.12 1.84
CA PRO A 27 0.48 19.50 2.47
C PRO A 27 0.28 18.12 1.86
N PRO A 28 0.03 17.07 2.67
CA PRO A 28 -0.22 15.74 2.13
C PRO A 28 -1.39 15.85 1.16
N ILE A 29 -1.12 15.56 -0.11
CA ILE A 29 -2.16 15.45 -1.12
C ILE A 29 -3.04 14.28 -0.66
N GLN A 30 -4.29 14.56 -0.31
CA GLN A 30 -5.24 13.50 0.00
C GLN A 30 -5.54 12.72 -1.27
N THR A 31 -4.82 11.61 -1.46
CA THR A 31 -5.11 10.65 -2.52
C THR A 31 -6.34 9.84 -2.10
N LYS A 32 -7.47 10.10 -2.75
CA LYS A 32 -8.66 9.28 -2.59
C LYS A 32 -8.51 8.02 -3.45
N ILE A 33 -8.33 6.88 -2.82
CA ILE A 33 -8.43 5.58 -3.51
C ILE A 33 -9.92 5.28 -3.67
N VAL A 34 -10.36 5.14 -4.92
CA VAL A 34 -11.74 4.75 -5.25
C VAL A 34 -11.70 3.36 -5.85
N ASP A 35 -12.40 2.42 -5.22
CA ASP A 35 -12.59 1.09 -5.80
C ASP A 35 -13.47 1.22 -7.06
N LYS A 36 -12.95 0.75 -8.19
CA LYS A 36 -13.65 0.75 -9.47
C LYS A 36 -14.28 -0.59 -9.82
N GLY A 37 -14.28 -1.55 -8.89
CA GLY A 37 -14.80 -2.91 -9.03
C GLY A 37 -16.14 -2.98 -9.74
N CYS A 38 -17.10 -2.17 -9.30
CA CYS A 38 -18.44 -2.14 -9.87
C CYS A 38 -18.51 -1.65 -11.33
N GLU A 39 -17.46 -1.01 -11.86
CA GLU A 39 -17.41 -0.51 -13.24
C GLU A 39 -16.95 -1.62 -14.22
N TRP A 40 -16.02 -2.47 -13.78
CA TRP A 40 -15.38 -3.49 -14.65
C TRP A 40 -15.79 -4.93 -14.37
N VAL A 41 -16.26 -5.26 -13.16
CA VAL A 41 -16.84 -6.59 -12.88
C VAL A 41 -18.18 -6.70 -13.59
N LYS A 42 -18.44 -7.86 -14.22
CA LYS A 42 -19.66 -8.18 -14.97
C LYS A 42 -20.28 -9.47 -14.44
N PHE A 43 -21.58 -9.63 -14.68
CA PHE A 43 -22.27 -10.89 -14.44
C PHE A 43 -21.65 -12.02 -15.25
N ILE A 44 -21.61 -13.21 -14.65
CA ILE A 44 -21.08 -14.40 -15.30
C ILE A 44 -22.24 -15.34 -15.60
N SER A 45 -22.33 -15.83 -16.84
CA SER A 45 -23.34 -16.82 -17.21
C SER A 45 -22.77 -18.24 -17.12
N ALA A 46 -23.54 -19.17 -16.55
CA ALA A 46 -23.20 -20.58 -16.57
C ALA A 46 -23.41 -21.21 -17.96
N SER A 47 -22.47 -22.05 -18.37
CA SER A 47 -22.51 -22.91 -19.55
C SER A 47 -23.01 -24.33 -19.18
N PRO A 48 -23.58 -25.09 -20.14
CA PRO A 48 -23.81 -26.52 -19.96
C PRO A 48 -22.56 -27.29 -19.53
N ASP A 49 -21.40 -26.92 -20.06
CA ASP A 49 -20.10 -27.59 -19.83
C ASP A 49 -19.53 -27.34 -18.42
N ASP A 50 -20.06 -26.35 -17.69
CA ASP A 50 -19.58 -26.03 -16.36
C ASP A 50 -19.92 -27.13 -15.35
N THR A 51 -18.95 -27.41 -14.49
CA THR A 51 -19.16 -28.32 -13.36
C THR A 51 -20.23 -27.77 -12.41
N PRO A 52 -20.93 -28.64 -11.65
CA PRO A 52 -21.88 -28.17 -10.64
C PRO A 52 -21.26 -27.19 -9.64
N GLU A 53 -19.97 -27.34 -9.33
CA GLU A 53 -19.26 -26.45 -8.41
C GLU A 53 -19.01 -25.08 -9.03
N THR A 54 -18.56 -25.01 -10.28
CA THR A 54 -18.41 -23.76 -11.03
C THR A 54 -19.73 -22.99 -11.11
N LYS A 55 -20.84 -23.69 -11.36
CA LYS A 55 -22.19 -23.08 -11.39
C LYS A 55 -22.56 -22.43 -10.05
N ARG A 56 -22.20 -23.05 -8.92
CA ARG A 56 -22.44 -22.47 -7.59
C ARG A 56 -21.58 -21.23 -7.36
N GLN A 57 -20.33 -21.26 -7.79
CA GLN A 57 -19.42 -20.12 -7.68
C GLN A 57 -19.89 -18.93 -8.51
N ILE A 58 -20.39 -19.17 -9.73
CA ILE A 58 -21.01 -18.14 -10.57
C ILE A 58 -22.19 -17.48 -9.84
N ILE A 59 -23.10 -18.28 -9.29
CA ILE A 59 -24.25 -17.74 -8.53
C ILE A 59 -23.78 -16.94 -7.31
N ALA A 60 -22.76 -17.41 -6.60
CA ALA A 60 -22.22 -16.72 -5.43
C ALA A 60 -21.55 -15.39 -5.81
N HIS A 61 -20.78 -15.38 -6.90
CA HIS A 61 -20.17 -14.18 -7.46
C HIS A 61 -21.21 -13.13 -7.80
N ASP A 62 -22.24 -13.51 -8.56
CA ASP A 62 -23.27 -12.58 -9.03
C ASP A 62 -24.12 -12.03 -7.88
N LYS A 63 -24.39 -12.85 -6.85
CA LYS A 63 -25.03 -12.39 -5.61
C LYS A 63 -24.17 -11.36 -4.87
N ALA A 64 -22.87 -11.60 -4.76
CA ALA A 64 -21.94 -10.66 -4.13
C ALA A 64 -21.84 -9.35 -4.92
N PHE A 65 -21.88 -9.42 -6.26
CA PHE A 65 -21.91 -8.22 -7.09
C PHE A 65 -23.18 -7.38 -6.82
N ILE A 66 -24.36 -8.01 -6.78
CA ILE A 66 -25.61 -7.31 -6.47
C ILE A 66 -25.58 -6.65 -5.08
N SER A 67 -25.01 -7.32 -4.07
CA SER A 67 -24.96 -6.76 -2.71
C SER A 67 -23.97 -5.60 -2.57
N ASN A 68 -22.86 -5.64 -3.31
CA ASN A 68 -21.77 -4.68 -3.17
C ASN A 68 -21.88 -3.50 -4.15
N CYS A 69 -22.64 -3.64 -5.23
CA CYS A 69 -22.74 -2.67 -6.31
C CYS A 69 -24.20 -2.24 -6.56
N PRO A 70 -24.83 -1.48 -5.64
CA PRO A 70 -26.24 -1.10 -5.74
C PRO A 70 -26.55 -0.19 -6.94
N ASP A 71 -25.57 0.60 -7.38
CA ASP A 71 -25.72 1.57 -8.48
C ASP A 71 -25.17 1.06 -9.81
N ALA A 72 -24.70 -0.19 -9.88
CA ALA A 72 -24.16 -0.74 -11.12
C ALA A 72 -25.30 -1.02 -12.13
N PRO A 73 -25.10 -0.69 -13.42
CA PRO A 73 -26.07 -1.02 -14.46
C PRO A 73 -26.19 -2.54 -14.60
N ARG A 74 -27.44 -3.03 -14.63
CA ARG A 74 -27.78 -4.45 -14.73
C ARG A 74 -27.57 -5.01 -16.12
#